data_AF-A0A7S1VWN0-F1
#
_entry.id   AF-A0A7S1VWN0-F1
#
_cell.length_a   1.000
_cell.length_b   1.000
_cell.length_c   1.000
_cell.angle_alpha   90.00
_cell.angle_beta   90.00
_cell.angle_gamma   90.00
#
_symmetry.space_group_name_H-M   'P 1'
#
loop_
_entity.id
_entity.type
_entity.pdbx_description
1 polymer ?
#
loop_
_entity_poly.entity_id
_entity_poly.type
_entity_poly.pdbx_seq_one_letter_code
_entity_poly.pdbx_strand_id
1 'polypeptide(L)'
;VRQENTTYYSLAAQESGSNVTESKSSTDEILQYLCESERKTNVVLDPGALVLHLSNEEFARVWLKQRRDCDACVFFRYDRIVYVSKNDDTKVMPFSGSQFEGD
;
A
#
# COMPACT_ATOMS: atom_id res chain seq x y z
N VAL A 1 -8.01 -14.79 21.40
CA VAL A 1 -7.36 -15.44 20.24
C VAL A 1 -6.63 -14.36 19.45
N ARG A 2 -5.31 -14.20 19.65
CA ARG A 2 -4.58 -12.98 19.25
C ARG A 2 -3.10 -13.23 18.87
N GLN A 3 -2.79 -14.37 18.26
CA GLN A 3 -1.38 -14.80 18.13
C GLN A 3 -0.92 -15.35 16.78
N GLU A 4 -1.74 -15.35 15.72
CA GLU A 4 -1.37 -16.08 14.48
C GLU A 4 -0.97 -15.21 13.28
N ASN A 5 -1.06 -13.88 13.36
CA ASN A 5 -0.79 -13.02 12.19
C ASN A 5 0.64 -12.45 12.12
N THR A 6 1.45 -12.60 13.17
CA THR A 6 2.82 -12.08 13.19
C THR A 6 3.80 -12.95 12.39
N THR A 7 3.50 -14.25 12.24
CA THR A 7 4.40 -15.24 11.63
C THR A 7 4.55 -15.07 10.11
N TYR A 8 3.57 -14.48 9.42
CA TYR A 8 3.64 -14.35 7.96
C TYR A 8 4.68 -13.32 7.49
N TYR A 9 4.97 -12.30 8.29
CA TYR A 9 5.86 -11.21 7.88
C TYR A 9 7.33 -11.49 8.17
N SER A 10 7.65 -12.34 9.16
CA SER A 10 9.03 -12.75 9.42
C SER A 10 9.62 -13.55 8.26
N LEU A 11 8.80 -14.32 7.52
CA LEU A 11 9.27 -15.14 6.41
C LEU A 11 9.63 -14.29 5.18
N ALA A 12 8.84 -13.27 4.84
CA ALA A 12 9.17 -12.36 3.73
C ALA A 12 10.41 -11.49 4.04
N ALA A 13 10.63 -11.14 5.31
CA ALA A 13 11.82 -10.41 5.75
C ALA A 13 13.07 -11.32 5.86
N GLN A 14 12.92 -12.59 6.23
CA GLN A 14 14.02 -13.56 6.30
C GLN A 14 14.64 -13.87 4.93
N GLU A 15 13.84 -13.88 3.86
CA GLU A 15 14.39 -14.04 2.50
C GLU A 15 15.29 -12.87 2.06
N SER A 16 15.20 -11.72 2.76
CA SER A 16 16.05 -10.54 2.53
C SER A 16 17.25 -10.45 3.49
N GLY A 17 17.54 -11.50 4.26
CA GLY A 17 18.78 -11.62 5.06
C GLY A 17 18.95 -10.60 6.19
N SER A 18 17.89 -9.89 6.59
CA SER A 18 17.95 -8.93 7.70
C SER A 18 17.31 -9.54 8.95
N ASN A 19 18.08 -9.64 10.03
CA ASN A 19 17.59 -10.03 11.35
C ASN A 19 16.61 -8.96 11.87
N VAL A 20 15.32 -9.13 11.61
CA VAL A 20 14.28 -8.22 12.11
C VAL A 20 13.92 -8.64 13.55
N THR A 21 14.59 -8.01 14.52
CA THR A 21 14.00 -7.74 15.85
C THR A 21 12.60 -7.19 15.64
N GLU A 22 11.61 -7.64 16.42
CA GLU A 22 10.20 -7.18 16.40
C GLU A 22 10.07 -5.65 16.53
N SER A 23 10.41 -4.92 15.47
CA SER A 23 10.12 -3.51 15.32
C SER A 23 8.66 -3.45 14.95
N LYS A 24 7.87 -2.73 15.75
CA LYS A 24 6.60 -2.20 15.28
C LYS A 24 6.92 -1.25 14.12
N SER A 25 7.04 -1.78 12.91
CA SER A 25 7.37 -0.93 11.77
C SER A 25 6.27 0.10 11.61
N SER A 26 6.65 1.35 11.82
CA SER A 26 5.77 2.48 11.61
C SER A 26 5.43 2.57 10.11
N THR A 27 4.32 3.22 9.78
CA THR A 27 3.94 3.48 8.38
C THR A 27 5.06 4.15 7.58
N ASP A 28 5.90 4.97 8.24
CA ASP A 28 7.05 5.63 7.62
C ASP A 28 8.16 4.64 7.21
N GLU A 29 8.46 3.61 8.03
CA GLU A 29 9.45 2.57 7.70
C GLU A 29 9.03 1.76 6.47
N ILE A 30 7.73 1.44 6.39
CA ILE A 30 7.16 0.72 5.24
C ILE A 30 7.23 1.58 3.98
N LEU A 31 6.86 2.87 4.09
CA LEU A 31 6.95 3.81 2.99
C LEU A 31 8.39 3.95 2.48
N GLN A 32 9.35 4.04 3.40
CA GLN A 32 10.77 4.09 3.07
C GLN A 32 11.19 2.83 2.29
N TYR A 33 10.87 1.64 2.81
CA TYR A 33 11.20 0.37 2.15
C TYR A 33 10.59 0.26 0.73
N LEU A 34 9.33 0.67 0.58
CA LEU A 34 8.62 0.66 -0.71
C LEU A 34 9.23 1.62 -1.74
N CYS A 35 9.90 2.68 -1.29
CA CYS A 35 10.50 3.69 -2.16
C CYS A 35 12.00 3.44 -2.43
N GLU A 36 12.72 2.83 -1.50
CA GLU A 36 14.16 2.56 -1.60
C GLU A 36 14.49 1.22 -2.31
N SER A 37 13.51 0.32 -2.42
CA SER A 37 13.67 -0.93 -3.15
C SER A 37 14.10 -0.70 -4.60
N GLU A 38 15.19 -1.34 -5.03
CA GLU A 38 15.62 -1.38 -6.45
C GLU A 38 14.51 -1.91 -7.37
N ARG A 39 13.60 -2.72 -6.82
CA ARG A 39 12.39 -3.17 -7.50
C ARG A 39 11.26 -2.17 -7.27
N LYS A 40 10.74 -1.62 -8.35
CA LYS A 40 9.61 -0.68 -8.30
C LYS A 40 8.33 -1.37 -7.83
N THR A 41 7.94 -1.14 -6.58
CA THR A 41 6.64 -1.62 -6.07
C THR A 41 5.54 -0.72 -6.60
N ASN A 42 4.58 -1.26 -7.37
CA ASN A 42 3.48 -0.46 -7.94
C ASN A 42 2.13 -0.73 -7.24
N VAL A 43 2.07 -1.73 -6.37
CA VAL A 43 0.85 -2.17 -5.71
C VAL A 43 1.16 -2.45 -4.24
N VAL A 44 0.28 -1.97 -3.37
CA VAL A 44 0.29 -2.27 -1.94
C VAL A 44 -1.07 -2.87 -1.61
N LEU A 45 -1.07 -4.03 -0.96
CA LEU A 45 -2.28 -4.70 -0.50
C LEU A 45 -2.27 -4.69 1.04
N ASP A 46 -3.17 -3.93 1.64
CA ASP A 46 -3.40 -3.93 3.08
C ASP A 46 -4.82 -4.47 3.37
N PRO A 47 -4.99 -5.80 3.47
CA PRO A 47 -6.31 -6.41 3.70
C PRO A 47 -6.82 -6.20 5.14
N GLY A 48 -5.97 -5.75 6.06
CA GLY A 48 -6.31 -5.60 7.48
C GLY A 48 -6.51 -4.16 7.94
N ALA A 49 -5.95 -3.18 7.21
CA ALA A 49 -5.85 -1.78 7.65
C ALA A 49 -5.18 -1.62 9.04
N LEU A 50 -4.45 -2.63 9.51
CA LEU A 50 -3.81 -2.66 10.83
C LEU A 50 -2.34 -2.21 10.77
N VAL A 51 -1.78 -2.14 9.56
CA VAL A 51 -0.36 -1.91 9.32
C VAL A 51 -0.09 -0.43 9.06
N LEU A 52 -1.02 0.25 8.40
CA LEU A 52 -0.92 1.67 8.10
C LEU A 52 -1.75 2.48 9.10
N HIS A 53 -1.10 3.44 9.77
CA HIS A 53 -1.76 4.43 10.63
C HIS A 53 -2.31 5.62 9.83
N LEU A 54 -2.13 5.60 8.50
CA LEU A 54 -2.61 6.60 7.56
C LEU A 54 -3.87 6.08 6.85
N SER A 55 -4.79 6.98 6.52
CA SER A 55 -5.82 6.67 5.52
C SER A 55 -5.19 6.38 4.17
N ASN A 56 -5.89 5.65 3.30
CA ASN A 56 -5.42 5.36 1.94
C ASN A 56 -5.05 6.64 1.15
N GLU A 57 -5.78 7.74 1.40
CA GLU A 57 -5.52 9.03 0.75
C GLU A 57 -4.23 9.67 1.27
N GLU A 58 -4.03 9.70 2.59
CA GLU A 58 -2.79 10.21 3.19
C GLU A 58 -1.58 9.37 2.76
N PHE A 59 -1.71 8.04 2.77
CA PHE A 59 -0.68 7.14 2.28
C PHE A 59 -0.35 7.42 0.81
N ALA A 60 -1.35 7.54 -0.06
CA ALA A 60 -1.16 7.87 -1.48
C ALA A 60 -0.39 9.18 -1.67
N ARG A 61 -0.74 10.24 -0.92
CA ARG A 61 -0.06 11.54 -0.98
C ARG A 61 1.39 11.45 -0.52
N VAL A 62 1.67 10.75 0.58
CA VAL A 62 3.04 10.58 1.07
C VAL A 62 3.86 9.73 0.10
N TRP A 63 3.28 8.67 -0.44
CA TRP A 63 3.95 7.79 -1.39
C TRP A 63 4.31 8.53 -2.69
N LEU A 64 3.41 9.33 -3.25
CA LEU A 64 3.66 10.12 -4.46
C LEU A 64 4.70 11.23 -4.28
N LYS A 65 4.85 11.76 -3.06
CA LYS A 65 5.93 12.71 -2.74
C LYS A 65 7.31 12.04 -2.82
N GLN A 66 7.39 10.76 -2.50
CA GLN A 66 8.64 9.99 -2.53
C GLN A 66 8.91 9.36 -3.91
N ARG A 67 7.87 8.88 -4.60
CA ARG A 67 7.96 8.26 -5.94
C ARG A 67 7.99 9.30 -7.05
N ARG A 68 9.20 9.72 -7.44
CA ARG A 68 9.38 10.67 -8.54
C ARG A 68 8.94 10.13 -9.91
N ASP A 69 8.87 8.81 -10.05
CA ASP A 69 8.54 8.10 -11.28
C ASP A 69 7.05 7.76 -11.45
N CYS A 70 6.20 8.15 -10.50
CA CYS A 70 4.76 7.99 -10.57
C CYS A 70 4.06 9.36 -10.60
N ASP A 71 3.00 9.47 -11.39
CA ASP A 71 2.17 10.67 -11.50
C ASP A 71 0.89 10.60 -10.67
N ALA A 72 0.44 9.39 -10.33
CA ALA A 72 -0.78 9.17 -9.58
C ALA A 72 -0.79 7.83 -8.83
N CYS A 73 -1.65 7.76 -7.82
CA CYS A 73 -1.97 6.57 -7.05
C CYS A 73 -3.47 6.33 -7.12
N VAL A 74 -3.85 5.07 -7.27
CA VAL A 74 -5.25 4.66 -7.38
C VAL A 74 -5.53 3.63 -6.30
N PHE A 75 -6.62 3.81 -5.57
CA PHE A 75 -7.07 2.85 -4.57
C PHE A 75 -8.59 2.70 -4.57
N PHE A 76 -9.06 1.58 -4.05
CA PHE A 76 -10.49 1.31 -3.91
C PHE A 76 -11.00 1.80 -2.56
N ARG A 77 -12.19 2.39 -2.59
CA ARG A 77 -12.95 2.77 -1.40
C ARG A 77 -14.41 2.38 -1.63
N TYR A 78 -14.84 1.27 -1.06
CA TYR A 78 -16.15 0.67 -1.30
C TYR A 78 -16.39 0.40 -2.80
N ASP A 79 -17.44 0.98 -3.38
CA ASP A 79 -17.81 0.92 -4.79
C ASP A 79 -17.13 2.00 -5.64
N ARG A 80 -16.08 2.65 -5.11
CA ARG A 80 -15.39 3.76 -5.78
C ARG A 80 -13.93 3.47 -6.03
N ILE A 81 -13.47 3.99 -7.16
CA ILE A 81 -12.06 4.16 -7.47
C ILE A 81 -11.70 5.60 -7.09
N VAL A 82 -10.75 5.75 -6.18
CA VAL A 82 -10.17 7.05 -5.81
C VAL A 82 -8.82 7.17 -6.49
N TYR A 83 -8.68 8.23 -7.27
CA TYR A 83 -7.46 8.64 -7.94
C TYR A 83 -6.89 9.85 -7.20
N VAL A 84 -5.63 9.79 -6.80
CA VAL A 84 -4.88 10.91 -6.23
C VAL A 84 -3.70 11.18 -7.15
N SER A 85 -3.60 12.40 -7.65
CA SER A 85 -2.45 12.84 -8.45
C SER A 85 -1.33 13.39 -7.57
N LYS A 86 -0.14 13.48 -8.15
CA LYS A 86 1.02 14.14 -7.54
C LYS A 86 0.84 15.64 -7.32
N ASN A 87 -0.06 16.28 -8.08
CA ASN A 87 -0.43 17.69 -7.92
C ASN A 87 -1.53 17.89 -6.87
N ASP A 88 -1.80 16.86 -6.06
CA ASP A 88 -2.80 16.86 -4.99
C ASP A 88 -4.26 16.81 -5.48
N ASP A 89 -4.50 16.79 -6.80
CA ASP A 89 -5.84 16.59 -7.37
C ASP A 89 -6.40 15.21 -7.01
N THR A 90 -7.62 15.18 -6.47
CA THR A 90 -8.35 13.94 -6.17
C THR A 90 -9.56 13.80 -7.09
N LYS A 91 -9.73 12.64 -7.71
CA LYS A 91 -10.92 12.26 -8.50
C LYS A 91 -11.52 10.99 -7.93
N VAL A 92 -12.85 10.98 -7.76
CA VAL A 92 -13.59 9.81 -7.31
C VAL A 92 -14.48 9.35 -8.45
N MET A 93 -14.29 8.12 -8.88
CA MET A 93 -15.04 7.51 -9.98
C MET A 93 -15.84 6.32 -9.45
N PRO A 94 -17.05 6.07 -9.98
CA PRO A 94 -17.75 4.83 -9.71
C PRO A 94 -16.91 3.66 -10.22
N PHE A 95 -16.82 2.58 -9.45
CA PHE A 95 -16.33 1.31 -9.95
C PHE A 95 -17.44 0.67 -10.79
N SER A 96 -17.37 0.86 -12.10
CA SER A 96 -18.18 0.07 -13.04
C SER A 96 -17.47 -1.26 -13.25
N GLY A 97 -17.65 -2.21 -12.35
CA GLY A 97 -17.25 -3.59 -12.61
C GLY A 97 -17.94 -4.03 -13.89
N SER A 98 -17.19 -4.36 -14.94
CA SER A 98 -17.76 -5.15 -16.02
C SER A 98 -18.22 -6.45 -15.38
N GLN A 99 -19.51 -6.78 -15.52
CA GLN A 99 -19.96 -8.14 -15.31
C GLN A 99 -19.03 -9.00 -16.16
N PHE A 100 -18.19 -9.82 -15.53
CA PHE A 100 -17.61 -10.94 -16.25
C PHE A 100 -18.80 -11.81 -16.60
N GLU A 101 -19.36 -11.63 -17.80
CA GLU A 101 -20.24 -12.62 -18.40
C GLU A 101 -19.36 -13.88 -18.49
N GLY A 102 -19.61 -14.80 -17.56
CA GLY A 102 -18.88 -16.06 -17.53
C GLY A 102 -19.22 -16.84 -18.78
N ASP A 103 -18.20 -17.13 -19.58
CA ASP A 103 -18.23 -18.21 -20.57
C ASP A 103 -18.20 -19.57 -19.88
#